data_AF-A0ABD6CLZ9-F1
#
_entry.id   AF-A0ABD6CLZ9-F1
#
_cell.length_a   1.000
_cell.length_b   1.000
_cell.length_c   1.000
_cell.angle_alpha   90.00
_cell.angle_beta   90.00
_cell.angle_gamma   90.00
#
_symmetry.space_group_name_H-M   'P 1'
#
loop_
_entity.id
_entity.type
_entity.pdbx_description
1 polymer ?
#
loop_
_entity_poly.entity_id
_entity_poly.type
_entity_poly.pdbx_seq_one_letter_code
_entity_poly.pdbx_strand_id
1 'polypeptide(L)'
;MDSPPRDDPTTDDGDSEPDEAERDPEDSGPDPDGHDTGSDAPTEEFDPPTGRSDTSSAESRTPGRESATPTTGDPSARGTDPTSSGTDARSGDFDDPIGDLLPRASVDSRWWYWIAAIPLYVVLGGVLGVLFVGALLFDIFLTGGIVTIFGAFVVIPVLGLLGLVLSVMYPIATYVDARAIAESESSWTPDPLVWGLAALATEVLSAFVLSVVLALFYLYKRHVAVGTP
;
A
#
# COMPACT_ATOMS: atom_id res chain seq x y z
N MET A 1 55.23 -2.11 8.78
CA MET A 1 54.88 -3.18 7.82
C MET A 1 54.97 -4.47 8.61
N ASP A 2 53.85 -5.02 9.03
CA ASP A 2 53.74 -6.39 9.54
C ASP A 2 52.32 -6.86 9.20
N SER A 3 52.23 -7.76 8.22
CA SER A 3 51.01 -8.50 7.86
C SER A 3 51.13 -9.94 8.44
N PRO A 4 50.11 -10.81 8.35
CA PRO A 4 49.42 -11.41 9.49
C PRO A 4 49.60 -12.95 9.56
N PRO A 5 48.93 -13.64 10.50
CA PRO A 5 48.43 -15.01 10.28
C PRO A 5 46.91 -15.08 10.51
N ARG A 6 46.08 -15.45 9.52
CA ARG A 6 45.73 -16.78 8.96
C ARG A 6 44.98 -17.72 9.93
N ASP A 7 43.72 -17.93 9.54
CA ASP A 7 42.92 -19.16 9.44
C ASP A 7 42.83 -20.11 10.65
N ASP A 8 41.61 -20.30 11.14
CA ASP A 8 41.13 -21.60 11.62
C ASP A 8 39.74 -21.89 11.05
N PRO A 9 39.58 -22.93 10.20
CA PRO A 9 38.30 -23.49 9.82
C PRO A 9 37.98 -24.66 10.77
N THR A 10 36.86 -24.57 11.49
CA THR A 10 36.29 -25.74 12.19
C THR A 10 34.94 -26.04 11.58
N THR A 11 34.97 -27.00 10.65
CA THR A 11 33.87 -27.92 10.38
C THR A 11 33.51 -28.66 11.67
N ASP A 12 32.23 -28.69 12.03
CA ASP A 12 31.69 -29.83 12.75
C ASP A 12 30.33 -30.22 12.17
N ASP A 13 30.28 -31.50 11.85
CA ASP A 13 29.17 -32.26 11.30
C ASP A 13 28.25 -32.72 12.45
N GLY A 14 26.97 -32.96 12.17
CA GLY A 14 26.01 -33.42 13.18
C GLY A 14 24.58 -33.23 12.67
N ASP A 15 24.15 -33.92 11.63
CA ASP A 15 23.65 -35.31 11.67
C ASP A 15 22.36 -35.46 12.49
N SER A 16 21.26 -35.64 11.75
CA SER A 16 20.16 -36.57 12.00
C SER A 16 19.38 -36.52 13.32
N GLU A 17 18.10 -36.14 13.24
CA GLU A 17 16.98 -36.93 13.82
C GLU A 17 15.63 -36.51 13.19
N PRO A 18 14.91 -37.43 12.52
CA PRO A 18 13.50 -37.27 12.16
C PRO A 18 12.65 -38.00 13.19
N ASP A 19 11.90 -37.27 14.01
CA ASP A 19 10.86 -37.87 14.86
C ASP A 19 9.48 -37.44 14.40
N GLU A 20 8.83 -38.41 13.78
CA GLU A 20 7.39 -38.52 13.61
C GLU A 20 6.73 -38.49 14.98
N ALA A 21 5.85 -37.52 15.20
CA ALA A 21 4.82 -37.62 16.23
C ALA A 21 3.47 -37.50 15.52
N GLU A 22 2.91 -38.68 15.27
CA GLU A 22 1.49 -38.95 15.08
C GLU A 22 0.64 -37.95 15.91
N ARG A 23 -0.16 -37.14 15.22
CA ARG A 23 -1.31 -36.49 15.85
C ARG A 23 -2.57 -37.17 15.33
N ASP A 24 -3.24 -37.80 16.29
CA ASP A 24 -4.54 -38.45 16.19
C ASP A 24 -5.59 -37.62 15.45
N PRO A 25 -6.43 -38.26 14.62
CA PRO A 25 -7.69 -37.71 14.14
C PRO A 25 -8.81 -38.02 15.14
N GLU A 26 -9.01 -37.16 16.15
CA GLU A 26 -10.28 -37.11 16.88
C GLU A 26 -11.25 -36.24 16.05
N ASP A 27 -12.19 -36.85 15.33
CA ASP A 27 -13.51 -37.25 15.84
C ASP A 27 -14.24 -36.09 16.53
N SER A 28 -14.94 -35.30 15.72
CA SER A 28 -16.04 -34.46 16.18
C SER A 28 -17.10 -34.49 15.08
N GLY A 29 -18.11 -35.31 15.35
CA GLY A 29 -19.26 -35.53 14.49
C GLY A 29 -20.13 -34.29 14.28
N PRO A 30 -21.19 -34.45 13.46
CA PRO A 30 -22.03 -33.35 13.01
C PRO A 30 -23.04 -32.94 14.09
N ASP A 31 -23.00 -31.68 14.51
CA ASP A 31 -24.12 -31.04 15.21
C ASP A 31 -25.23 -30.68 14.21
N PRO A 32 -26.45 -31.25 14.34
CA PRO A 32 -27.60 -30.89 13.53
C PRO A 32 -28.63 -30.19 14.43
N ASP A 33 -28.33 -28.98 14.89
CA ASP A 33 -29.31 -28.16 15.58
C ASP A 33 -29.80 -27.03 14.67
N GLY A 34 -30.99 -27.27 14.13
CA GLY A 34 -31.77 -26.27 13.44
C GLY A 34 -32.18 -25.16 14.40
N HIS A 35 -31.81 -23.93 14.06
CA HIS A 35 -32.54 -22.75 14.50
C HIS A 35 -33.22 -22.10 13.31
N ASP A 36 -34.49 -22.47 13.20
CA ASP A 36 -35.56 -21.72 12.58
C ASP A 36 -35.84 -20.49 13.46
N THR A 37 -35.42 -19.30 13.03
CA THR A 37 -35.88 -18.04 13.61
C THR A 37 -36.00 -16.97 12.53
N GLY A 38 -37.26 -16.72 12.15
CA GLY A 38 -37.77 -15.36 12.09
C GLY A 38 -37.31 -14.48 10.94
N SER A 39 -38.13 -14.43 9.89
CA SER A 39 -38.38 -13.18 9.18
C SER A 39 -38.77 -12.11 10.18
N ASP A 40 -37.99 -11.03 10.27
CA ASP A 40 -38.47 -9.71 10.64
C ASP A 40 -37.58 -8.68 9.91
N ALA A 41 -38.05 -8.24 8.76
CA ALA A 41 -37.50 -7.11 8.04
C ALA A 41 -37.93 -5.82 8.75
N PRO A 42 -37.01 -4.98 9.26
CA PRO A 42 -37.38 -3.63 9.63
C PRO A 42 -37.65 -2.83 8.34
N THR A 43 -38.89 -2.37 8.21
CA THR A 43 -39.27 -1.36 7.24
C THR A 43 -38.65 -0.06 7.74
N GLU A 44 -37.48 0.31 7.23
CA GLU A 44 -36.92 1.64 7.49
C GLU A 44 -37.74 2.68 6.73
N GLU A 45 -38.60 3.34 7.49
CA GLU A 45 -39.38 4.52 7.14
C GLU A 45 -38.42 5.65 6.79
N PHE A 46 -38.40 6.01 5.51
CA PHE A 46 -37.57 7.06 4.95
C PHE A 46 -38.16 8.43 5.31
N ASP A 47 -37.63 9.06 6.37
CA ASP A 47 -37.93 10.45 6.73
C ASP A 47 -37.02 11.40 5.91
N PRO A 48 -37.58 12.26 5.02
CA PRO A 48 -36.79 13.27 4.33
C PRO A 48 -36.47 14.45 5.26
N PRO A 49 -35.21 14.90 5.37
CA PRO A 49 -34.88 16.11 6.11
C PRO A 49 -35.37 17.35 5.34
N THR A 50 -36.50 17.90 5.77
CA THR A 50 -36.91 19.27 5.45
C THR A 50 -36.36 20.24 6.50
N GLY A 51 -35.42 21.09 6.08
CA GLY A 51 -34.93 22.24 6.86
C GLY A 51 -33.42 22.40 6.68
N ARG A 52 -32.84 23.59 6.55
CA ARG A 52 -33.32 24.95 6.71
C ARG A 52 -32.17 25.84 6.19
N SER A 53 -32.37 26.52 5.07
CA SER A 53 -31.35 27.42 4.49
C SER A 53 -31.59 28.84 5.00
N ASP A 54 -31.07 29.16 6.18
CA ASP A 54 -31.06 30.52 6.72
C ASP A 54 -29.66 30.86 7.23
N THR A 55 -29.02 31.85 6.57
CA THR A 55 -28.12 32.92 7.08
C THR A 55 -27.25 33.37 5.89
N SER A 56 -27.62 34.38 5.12
CA SER A 56 -27.53 35.82 5.42
C SER A 56 -26.08 36.32 5.57
N SER A 57 -25.56 36.85 4.46
CA SER A 57 -24.93 38.17 4.31
C SER A 57 -24.18 38.80 5.48
N ALA A 58 -22.89 39.12 5.28
CA ALA A 58 -22.23 40.41 5.56
C ALA A 58 -20.72 40.24 5.31
N GLU A 59 -20.14 40.81 4.26
CA GLU A 59 -19.69 42.20 4.19
C GLU A 59 -18.61 42.53 5.24
N SER A 60 -17.35 42.62 4.80
CA SER A 60 -16.36 43.53 5.37
C SER A 60 -15.26 43.81 4.33
N ARG A 61 -15.46 44.93 3.63
CA ARG A 61 -14.41 45.71 2.97
C ARG A 61 -13.47 46.25 4.04
N THR A 62 -12.16 46.22 3.80
CA THR A 62 -11.22 47.18 4.40
C THR A 62 -10.36 47.80 3.28
N PRO A 63 -10.37 49.14 3.13
CA PRO A 63 -9.56 49.87 2.17
C PRO A 63 -8.27 50.43 2.79
N GLY A 64 -7.18 50.39 2.03
CA GLY A 64 -6.19 51.46 1.78
C GLY A 64 -5.41 52.19 2.90
N ARG A 65 -4.28 52.79 2.44
CA ARG A 65 -3.55 53.96 3.00
C ARG A 65 -2.59 53.63 4.18
N GLU A 66 -1.35 54.12 4.35
CA GLU A 66 -0.55 55.31 3.99
C GLU A 66 0.96 54.95 3.99
N SER A 67 1.78 55.33 3.01
CA SER A 67 2.63 56.54 2.96
C SER A 67 3.61 56.78 4.14
N ALA A 68 4.88 56.40 3.89
CA ALA A 68 6.15 57.11 4.14
C ALA A 68 6.42 57.94 5.42
N THR A 69 7.55 57.67 6.09
CA THR A 69 8.61 58.69 6.36
C THR A 69 9.96 58.02 6.70
N PRO A 70 11.11 58.67 6.41
CA PRO A 70 12.46 58.13 6.57
C PRO A 70 13.07 58.50 7.94
N THR A 71 14.00 57.69 8.45
CA THR A 71 14.87 58.11 9.56
C THR A 71 16.32 57.84 9.21
N THR A 72 17.05 58.94 9.17
CA THR A 72 18.47 59.11 8.91
C THR A 72 19.25 58.99 10.22
N GLY A 73 20.28 58.15 10.23
CA GLY A 73 21.54 58.36 10.96
C GLY A 73 21.65 57.82 12.39
N ASP A 74 22.51 56.81 12.58
CA ASP A 74 23.72 56.94 13.41
C ASP A 74 24.70 55.76 13.16
N PRO A 75 25.99 55.98 12.82
CA PRO A 75 26.98 54.93 12.67
C PRO A 75 27.94 54.92 13.87
N SER A 76 27.78 53.98 14.81
CA SER A 76 28.88 53.46 15.66
C SER A 76 28.38 52.42 16.65
N ALA A 77 28.57 51.14 16.35
CA ALA A 77 28.89 50.13 17.36
C ALA A 77 29.39 48.86 16.66
N ARG A 78 30.71 48.71 16.69
CA ARG A 78 31.43 47.48 16.43
C ARG A 78 30.95 46.41 17.41
N GLY A 79 30.15 45.47 16.93
CA GLY A 79 29.76 44.26 17.62
C GLY A 79 29.59 43.16 16.57
N THR A 80 30.64 42.36 16.38
CA THR A 80 30.58 41.12 15.60
C THR A 80 29.82 40.08 16.41
N ASP A 81 28.50 40.07 16.27
CA ASP A 81 27.69 38.89 16.57
C ASP A 81 27.74 37.96 15.36
N PRO A 82 28.04 36.65 15.54
CA PRO A 82 27.82 35.69 14.48
C PRO A 82 26.31 35.62 14.27
N THR A 83 25.87 36.21 13.17
CA THR A 83 24.58 35.96 12.55
C THR A 83 24.46 34.45 12.36
N SER A 84 23.84 33.80 13.34
CA SER A 84 23.09 32.57 13.14
C SER A 84 21.92 32.96 12.26
N SER A 85 22.20 33.12 10.97
CA SER A 85 21.22 32.93 9.92
C SER A 85 20.81 31.47 10.03
N GLY A 86 19.92 31.21 10.99
CA GLY A 86 19.05 30.05 10.95
C GLY A 86 18.44 30.10 9.57
N THR A 87 18.95 29.22 8.72
CA THR A 87 18.17 28.70 7.62
C THR A 87 16.93 28.15 8.29
N ASP A 88 15.90 29.00 8.40
CA ASP A 88 14.51 28.59 8.44
C ASP A 88 14.33 27.79 7.15
N ALA A 89 14.74 26.53 7.25
CA ALA A 89 14.21 25.45 6.46
C ALA A 89 12.72 25.43 6.82
N ARG A 90 11.97 26.32 6.17
CA ARG A 90 10.64 26.02 5.66
C ARG A 90 10.78 24.86 4.67
N SER A 91 11.25 23.71 5.14
CA SER A 91 10.83 22.43 4.62
C SER A 91 9.35 22.43 4.86
N GLY A 92 8.60 22.67 3.78
CA GLY A 92 7.17 22.83 3.80
C GLY A 92 6.57 21.77 4.70
N ASP A 93 6.06 22.26 5.83
CA ASP A 93 4.87 21.75 6.47
C ASP A 93 3.78 21.83 5.40
N PHE A 94 3.82 20.87 4.47
CA PHE A 94 2.68 20.55 3.66
C PHE A 94 1.72 19.97 4.68
N ASP A 95 0.95 20.86 5.32
CA ASP A 95 -0.31 20.54 5.99
C ASP A 95 -1.03 19.58 5.06
N ASP A 96 -0.90 18.28 5.30
CA ASP A 96 -1.47 17.23 4.47
C ASP A 96 -2.97 17.22 4.77
N PRO A 97 -3.79 17.96 4.00
CA PRO A 97 -5.17 18.22 4.38
C PRO A 97 -6.03 16.97 4.20
N ILE A 98 -5.48 15.97 3.51
CA ILE A 98 -6.08 14.66 3.28
C ILE A 98 -5.75 13.71 4.45
N GLY A 99 -4.65 13.97 5.17
CA GLY A 99 -4.19 13.11 6.25
C GLY A 99 -5.11 13.05 7.46
N ASP A 100 -5.85 14.13 7.75
CA ASP A 100 -6.82 14.16 8.85
C ASP A 100 -8.19 13.59 8.47
N LEU A 101 -8.45 13.37 7.17
CA LEU A 101 -9.71 12.83 6.65
C LEU A 101 -9.69 11.30 6.49
N LEU A 102 -8.51 10.67 6.56
CA LEU A 102 -8.37 9.23 6.48
C LEU A 102 -8.15 8.67 7.90
N PRO A 103 -8.92 7.64 8.33
CA PRO A 103 -8.68 6.96 9.60
C PRO A 103 -7.21 6.58 9.71
N ARG A 104 -6.55 6.94 10.83
CA ARG A 104 -5.13 6.61 11.07
C ARG A 104 -4.92 5.11 10.86
N ALA A 105 -4.20 4.77 9.80
CA ALA A 105 -3.87 3.39 9.50
C ALA A 105 -2.81 2.94 10.52
N SER A 106 -3.19 2.06 11.45
CA SER A 106 -2.21 1.40 12.33
C SER A 106 -1.28 0.51 11.49
N VAL A 107 -0.04 0.30 11.96
CA VAL A 107 0.94 -0.58 11.33
C VAL A 107 0.42 -2.02 11.13
N ASP A 108 -0.50 -2.47 11.99
CA ASP A 108 -1.20 -3.75 11.87
C ASP A 108 -2.25 -3.82 10.73
N SER A 109 -2.41 -2.74 9.96
CA SER A 109 -3.40 -2.70 8.90
C SER A 109 -3.04 -3.64 7.75
N ARG A 110 -4.08 -4.28 7.21
CA ARG A 110 -4.02 -5.33 6.19
C ARG A 110 -3.71 -4.81 4.77
N TRP A 111 -3.25 -3.56 4.63
CA TRP A 111 -2.98 -2.91 3.33
C TRP A 111 -1.90 -3.62 2.52
N TRP A 112 -0.92 -4.22 3.19
CA TRP A 112 0.14 -4.99 2.55
C TRP A 112 -0.38 -6.18 1.72
N TYR A 113 -1.58 -6.72 1.99
CA TYR A 113 -2.16 -7.78 1.16
C TYR A 113 -2.42 -7.32 -0.28
N TRP A 114 -2.75 -6.05 -0.49
CA TRP A 114 -2.91 -5.50 -1.84
C TRP A 114 -1.58 -5.42 -2.58
N ILE A 115 -0.48 -5.21 -1.85
CA ILE A 115 0.87 -5.20 -2.40
C ILE A 115 1.29 -6.64 -2.74
N ALA A 116 1.03 -7.60 -1.85
CA ALA A 116 1.28 -9.03 -2.07
C ALA A 116 0.41 -9.64 -3.18
N ALA A 117 -0.76 -9.05 -3.45
CA ALA A 117 -1.62 -9.49 -4.54
C ALA A 117 -0.99 -9.29 -5.93
N ILE A 118 -0.05 -8.37 -6.10
CA ILE A 118 0.64 -8.10 -7.39
C ILE A 118 1.45 -9.30 -7.88
N PRO A 119 2.46 -9.81 -7.13
CA PRO A 119 3.21 -10.98 -7.56
C PRO A 119 2.30 -12.21 -7.65
N LEU A 120 1.31 -12.35 -6.75
CA LEU A 120 0.34 -13.45 -6.80
C LEU A 120 -0.48 -13.43 -8.09
N TYR A 121 -0.98 -12.27 -8.49
CA TYR A 121 -1.76 -12.09 -9.73
C TYR A 121 -0.93 -12.46 -10.97
N VAL A 122 0.36 -12.10 -11.00
CA VAL A 122 1.25 -12.47 -12.11
C VAL A 122 1.51 -13.98 -12.15
N VAL A 123 1.76 -14.62 -11.01
CA VAL A 123 1.91 -16.09 -10.94
C VAL A 123 0.61 -16.78 -11.38
N LEU A 124 -0.54 -16.33 -10.87
CA LEU A 124 -1.84 -16.88 -11.22
C LEU A 124 -2.13 -16.71 -12.71
N GLY A 125 -1.95 -15.51 -13.26
CA GLY A 125 -2.12 -15.23 -14.68
C GLY A 125 -1.18 -16.04 -15.55
N GLY A 126 0.08 -16.21 -15.13
CA GLY A 126 1.05 -17.06 -15.82
C GLY A 126 0.65 -18.53 -15.86
N VAL A 127 0.25 -19.10 -14.71
CA VAL A 127 -0.25 -20.48 -14.61
C VAL A 127 -1.49 -20.67 -15.48
N LEU A 128 -2.49 -19.77 -15.37
CA LEU A 128 -3.68 -19.83 -16.22
C LEU A 128 -3.33 -19.69 -17.70
N GLY A 129 -2.36 -18.84 -18.06
CA GLY A 129 -1.89 -18.69 -19.43
C GLY A 129 -1.30 -19.98 -20.00
N VAL A 130 -0.46 -20.67 -19.23
CA VAL A 130 0.10 -21.98 -19.62
C VAL A 130 -1.01 -23.03 -19.79
N LEU A 131 -1.93 -23.12 -18.82
CA LEU A 131 -3.07 -24.03 -18.91
C LEU A 131 -3.97 -23.71 -20.11
N PHE A 132 -4.21 -22.42 -20.38
CA PHE A 132 -5.00 -21.96 -21.51
C PHE A 132 -4.36 -22.36 -22.84
N VAL A 133 -3.04 -22.20 -23.01
CA VAL A 133 -2.35 -22.64 -24.23
C VAL A 133 -2.46 -24.16 -24.41
N GLY A 134 -2.27 -24.94 -23.34
CA GLY A 134 -2.47 -26.40 -23.39
C GLY A 134 -3.89 -26.79 -23.79
N ALA A 135 -4.89 -26.16 -23.17
CA ALA A 135 -6.30 -26.37 -23.47
C ALA A 135 -6.63 -25.95 -24.91
N LEU A 136 -6.13 -24.81 -25.39
CA LEU A 136 -6.31 -24.32 -26.76
C LEU A 136 -5.76 -25.30 -27.78
N LEU A 137 -4.52 -25.78 -27.59
CA LEU A 137 -3.93 -26.76 -28.50
C LEU A 137 -4.77 -28.04 -28.55
N PHE A 138 -5.21 -28.54 -27.40
CA PHE A 138 -6.08 -29.72 -27.34
C PHE A 138 -7.44 -29.49 -28.02
N ASP A 139 -8.08 -28.36 -27.72
CA ASP A 139 -9.42 -28.00 -28.20
C ASP A 139 -9.46 -27.71 -29.71
N ILE A 140 -8.36 -27.21 -30.29
CA ILE A 140 -8.21 -27.06 -31.75
C ILE A 140 -8.38 -28.40 -32.46
N PHE A 141 -7.80 -29.48 -31.93
CA PHE A 141 -7.90 -30.81 -32.55
C PHE A 141 -9.24 -31.50 -32.29
N LEU A 142 -9.93 -31.19 -31.18
CA LEU A 142 -11.21 -31.84 -30.82
C LEU A 142 -12.44 -31.11 -31.35
N THR A 143 -12.53 -29.79 -31.13
CA THR A 143 -13.74 -28.99 -31.40
C THR A 143 -13.48 -27.85 -32.38
N GLY A 144 -12.26 -27.71 -32.89
CA GLY A 144 -11.85 -26.59 -33.72
C GLY A 144 -11.63 -25.29 -32.93
N GLY A 145 -11.49 -25.37 -31.60
CA GLY A 145 -11.20 -24.22 -30.73
C GLY A 145 -12.43 -23.48 -30.18
N ILE A 146 -13.64 -24.02 -30.36
CA ILE A 146 -14.87 -23.31 -29.96
C ILE A 146 -14.92 -23.16 -28.43
N VAL A 147 -14.61 -24.21 -27.67
CA VAL A 147 -14.73 -24.19 -26.19
C VAL A 147 -13.76 -23.18 -25.59
N THR A 148 -12.53 -23.15 -26.09
CA THR A 148 -11.46 -22.28 -25.59
C THR A 148 -11.69 -20.81 -25.96
N ILE A 149 -12.28 -20.52 -27.11
CA ILE A 149 -12.73 -19.16 -27.46
C ILE A 149 -13.81 -18.68 -26.49
N PHE A 150 -14.86 -19.47 -26.25
CA PHE A 150 -15.91 -19.08 -25.30
C PHE A 150 -15.37 -18.94 -23.87
N GLY A 151 -14.48 -19.84 -23.45
CA GLY A 151 -13.80 -19.72 -22.17
C GLY A 151 -12.97 -18.43 -22.05
N ALA A 152 -12.24 -18.07 -23.11
CA ALA A 152 -11.46 -16.84 -23.16
C ALA A 152 -12.34 -15.58 -23.00
N PHE A 153 -13.54 -15.57 -23.59
CA PHE A 153 -14.50 -14.47 -23.43
C PHE A 153 -14.97 -14.23 -21.99
N VAL A 154 -14.84 -15.21 -21.10
CA VAL A 154 -15.17 -15.06 -19.68
C VAL A 154 -13.91 -14.80 -18.86
N VAL A 155 -12.86 -15.60 -19.07
CA VAL A 155 -11.64 -15.56 -18.26
C VAL A 155 -10.86 -14.27 -18.49
N ILE A 156 -10.72 -13.81 -19.74
CA ILE A 156 -9.93 -12.61 -20.05
C ILE A 156 -10.55 -11.36 -19.42
N PRO A 157 -11.88 -11.09 -19.54
CA PRO A 157 -12.47 -9.93 -18.88
C PRO A 157 -12.38 -9.98 -17.35
N VAL A 158 -12.54 -11.16 -16.73
CA VAL A 158 -12.43 -11.31 -15.28
C VAL A 158 -11.02 -11.01 -14.80
N LEU A 159 -10.00 -11.57 -15.45
CA LEU A 159 -8.60 -11.28 -15.13
C LEU A 159 -8.26 -9.82 -15.43
N GLY A 160 -8.74 -9.28 -16.55
CA GLY A 160 -8.54 -7.87 -16.90
C GLY A 160 -9.15 -6.91 -15.88
N LEU A 161 -10.36 -7.21 -15.39
CA LEU A 161 -11.00 -6.43 -14.33
C LEU A 161 -10.23 -6.53 -13.01
N LEU A 162 -9.80 -7.74 -12.63
CA LEU A 162 -8.98 -7.93 -11.44
C LEU A 162 -7.66 -7.16 -11.54
N GLY A 163 -6.98 -7.23 -12.69
CA GLY A 163 -5.77 -6.46 -12.98
C GLY A 163 -6.02 -4.95 -12.91
N LEU A 164 -7.15 -4.47 -13.45
CA LEU A 164 -7.53 -3.05 -13.36
C LEU A 164 -7.71 -2.59 -11.90
N VAL A 165 -8.40 -3.38 -11.08
CA VAL A 165 -8.56 -3.11 -9.65
C VAL A 165 -7.20 -3.05 -8.97
N LEU A 166 -6.32 -4.02 -9.25
CA LEU A 166 -4.97 -4.05 -8.71
C LEU A 166 -4.12 -2.85 -9.15
N SER A 167 -4.22 -2.41 -10.41
CA SER A 167 -3.49 -1.24 -10.91
C SER A 167 -3.85 0.05 -10.16
N VAL A 168 -5.11 0.18 -9.71
CA VAL A 168 -5.54 1.33 -8.89
C VAL A 168 -5.19 1.13 -7.41
N MET A 169 -5.44 -0.07 -6.89
CA MET A 169 -5.25 -0.36 -5.46
C MET A 169 -3.78 -0.42 -5.06
N TYR A 170 -2.87 -0.85 -5.94
CA TYR A 170 -1.46 -1.02 -5.60
C TYR A 170 -0.74 0.28 -5.23
N PRO A 171 -0.83 1.38 -6.01
CA PRO A 171 -0.27 2.66 -5.61
C PRO A 171 -0.88 3.22 -4.32
N ILE A 172 -2.20 3.08 -4.15
CA ILE A 172 -2.92 3.54 -2.96
C ILE A 172 -2.46 2.77 -1.72
N ALA A 173 -2.44 1.43 -1.80
CA ALA A 173 -2.02 0.57 -0.71
C ALA A 173 -0.55 0.82 -0.32
N THR A 174 0.33 1.01 -1.32
CA THR A 174 1.74 1.33 -1.08
C THR A 174 1.91 2.67 -0.35
N TYR A 175 1.16 3.71 -0.74
CA TYR A 175 1.18 4.99 -0.04
C TYR A 175 0.68 4.88 1.41
N VAL A 176 -0.48 4.24 1.62
CA VAL A 176 -1.10 4.12 2.95
C VAL A 176 -0.24 3.27 3.89
N ASP A 177 0.31 2.16 3.42
CA ASP A 177 1.19 1.30 4.23
C ASP A 177 2.53 2.00 4.54
N ALA A 178 3.12 2.70 3.56
CA ALA A 178 4.36 3.46 3.79
C ALA A 178 4.15 4.58 4.82
N ARG A 179 3.02 5.27 4.76
CA ARG A 179 2.66 6.28 5.76
C ARG A 179 2.53 5.69 7.16
N ALA A 180 1.81 4.58 7.30
CA ALA A 180 1.65 3.89 8.59
C ALA A 180 3.02 3.49 9.18
N ILE A 181 3.93 2.99 8.35
CA ILE A 181 5.30 2.63 8.78
C ILE A 181 6.11 3.88 9.14
N ALA A 182 6.01 4.96 8.37
CA ALA A 182 6.73 6.21 8.62
C ALA A 182 6.31 6.90 9.93
N GLU A 183 5.03 6.75 10.32
CA GLU A 183 4.48 7.26 11.58
C GLU A 183 4.79 6.34 12.79
N SER A 184 5.38 5.16 12.55
CA SER A 184 5.72 4.19 13.60
C SER A 184 7.16 4.30 14.07
N GLU A 185 7.47 3.73 15.24
CA GLU A 185 8.85 3.63 15.78
C GLU A 185 9.69 2.54 15.06
N SER A 186 9.44 2.32 13.77
CA SER A 186 10.16 1.38 12.92
C SER A 186 11.57 1.89 12.60
N SER A 187 12.52 0.95 12.43
CA SER A 187 13.88 1.24 11.98
C SER A 187 13.97 1.75 10.54
N TRP A 188 12.89 1.58 9.75
CA TRP A 188 12.78 2.05 8.38
C TRP A 188 11.63 3.06 8.27
N THR A 189 11.96 4.27 7.81
CA THR A 189 11.00 5.39 7.62
C THR A 189 10.85 5.70 6.12
N PRO A 190 9.97 4.97 5.39
CA PRO A 190 9.75 5.23 3.97
C PRO A 190 9.05 6.58 3.75
N ASP A 191 9.45 7.35 2.73
CA ASP A 191 8.68 8.50 2.27
C ASP A 191 7.43 8.00 1.52
N PRO A 192 6.20 8.24 2.02
CA PRO A 192 4.98 7.69 1.44
C PRO A 192 4.73 8.17 0.01
N LEU A 193 5.06 9.43 -0.30
CA LEU A 193 4.84 10.01 -1.62
C LEU A 193 5.78 9.37 -2.64
N VAL A 194 7.05 9.17 -2.28
CA VAL A 194 8.03 8.54 -3.18
C VAL A 194 7.61 7.10 -3.50
N TRP A 195 7.19 6.32 -2.50
CA TRP A 195 6.80 4.93 -2.71
C TRP A 195 5.48 4.78 -3.45
N GLY A 196 4.46 5.59 -3.11
CA GLY A 196 3.18 5.60 -3.83
C GLY A 196 3.33 6.02 -5.30
N LEU A 197 4.13 7.06 -5.56
CA LEU A 197 4.42 7.51 -6.93
C LEU A 197 5.30 6.52 -7.70
N ALA A 198 6.25 5.86 -7.04
CA ALA A 198 7.03 4.79 -7.67
C ALA A 198 6.14 3.62 -8.08
N ALA A 199 5.21 3.19 -7.22
CA ALA A 199 4.22 2.17 -7.54
C ALA A 199 3.35 2.58 -8.74
N LEU A 200 2.82 3.81 -8.75
CA LEU A 200 2.07 4.34 -9.89
C LEU A 200 2.92 4.39 -11.17
N ALA A 201 4.17 4.83 -11.08
CA ALA A 201 5.07 4.91 -12.21
C ALA A 201 5.37 3.52 -12.79
N THR A 202 5.52 2.49 -11.94
CA THR A 202 5.71 1.11 -12.42
C THR A 202 4.48 0.60 -13.19
N GLU A 203 3.27 0.90 -12.73
CA GLU A 203 2.04 0.54 -13.45
C GLU A 203 1.98 1.20 -14.83
N VAL A 204 2.18 2.52 -14.90
CA VAL A 204 2.00 3.31 -16.12
C VAL A 204 3.13 3.10 -17.13
N LEU A 205 4.39 3.03 -16.67
CA LEU A 205 5.56 3.04 -17.55
C LEU A 205 6.01 1.64 -17.98
N SER A 206 5.70 0.61 -17.19
CA SER A 206 6.22 -0.74 -17.44
C SER A 206 5.16 -1.78 -17.78
N ALA A 207 3.89 -1.35 -17.90
CA ALA A 207 2.76 -2.24 -18.12
C ALA A 207 2.82 -3.44 -17.16
N PHE A 208 2.92 -3.16 -15.85
CA PHE A 208 2.92 -4.13 -14.74
C PHE A 208 4.24 -4.88 -14.46
N VAL A 209 5.23 -4.86 -15.36
CA VAL A 209 6.45 -5.71 -15.19
C VAL A 209 7.30 -5.26 -14.00
N LEU A 210 7.58 -3.97 -13.88
CA LEU A 210 8.37 -3.45 -12.76
C LEU A 210 7.56 -3.40 -11.46
N SER A 211 6.23 -3.45 -11.53
CA SER A 211 5.35 -3.48 -10.35
C SER A 211 5.64 -4.71 -9.50
N VAL A 212 5.90 -5.86 -10.13
CA VAL A 212 6.26 -7.09 -9.41
C VAL A 212 7.58 -6.92 -8.64
N VAL A 213 8.60 -6.38 -9.29
CA VAL A 213 9.92 -6.18 -8.67
C VAL A 213 9.82 -5.21 -7.50
N LEU A 214 9.11 -4.10 -7.70
CA LEU A 214 8.93 -3.07 -6.68
C LEU A 214 8.09 -3.60 -5.50
N ALA A 215 7.01 -4.34 -5.75
CA ALA A 215 6.18 -4.94 -4.71
C ALA A 215 6.97 -5.94 -3.87
N LEU A 216 7.75 -6.83 -4.49
CA LEU A 216 8.60 -7.79 -3.77
C LEU A 216 9.68 -7.08 -2.95
N PHE A 217 10.33 -6.08 -3.54
CA PHE A 217 11.35 -5.29 -2.84
C PHE A 217 10.77 -4.52 -1.64
N TYR A 218 9.57 -3.94 -1.80
CA TYR A 218 8.87 -3.26 -0.73
C TYR A 218 8.50 -4.21 0.42
N LEU A 219 7.89 -5.36 0.10
CA LEU A 219 7.51 -6.37 1.09
C LEU A 219 8.73 -6.93 1.84
N TYR A 220 9.85 -7.14 1.14
CA TYR A 220 11.11 -7.51 1.79
C TYR A 220 11.56 -6.46 2.80
N LYS A 221 11.57 -5.18 2.40
CA LYS A 221 11.96 -4.07 3.30
C LYS A 221 11.02 -3.95 4.50
N ARG A 222 9.72 -4.09 4.29
CA ARG A 222 8.68 -4.09 5.34
C ARG A 222 8.89 -5.24 6.31
N HIS A 223 9.08 -6.46 5.80
CA HIS A 223 9.32 -7.64 6.62
C HIS A 223 10.57 -7.49 7.51
N VAL A 224 11.67 -6.96 6.97
CA VAL A 224 12.89 -6.71 7.75
C VAL A 224 12.68 -5.66 8.86
N ALA A 225 11.84 -4.66 8.60
CA ALA A 225 11.63 -3.56 9.55
C ALA A 225 10.57 -3.85 10.63
N VAL A 226 9.50 -4.58 10.28
CA VAL A 226 8.29 -4.75 11.10
C VAL A 226 8.00 -6.23 11.44
N GLY A 227 8.67 -7.18 10.78
CA GLY A 227 8.56 -8.62 11.06
C GLY A 227 7.43 -9.33 10.31
N THR A 228 6.34 -8.65 9.95
CA THR A 228 5.32 -9.18 9.03
C THR A 228 5.54 -8.64 7.61
N PRO A 229 5.51 -9.50 6.57
CA PRO A 229 5.38 -9.01 5.20
C PRO A 229 4.05 -8.27 5.03
#